data_AF-A0A387FZ72-F1
#
_entry.id   AF-A0A387FZ72-F1
#
_cell.length_a   1.000
_cell.length_b   1.000
_cell.length_c   1.000
_cell.angle_alpha   90.00
_cell.angle_beta   90.00
_cell.angle_gamma   90.00
#
_symmetry.space_group_name_H-M   'P 1'
#
loop_
_entity.id
_entity.type
_entity.pdbx_description
1 polymer ?
#
loop_
_entity_poly.entity_id
_entity_poly.type
_entity_poly.pdbx_seq_one_letter_code
_entity_poly.pdbx_strand_id
1 'polypeptide(L)' 'MKDMIEVDNRGEYGLWAIEVAKQIVSEQGFDLAKAARDGGDEDVRVAGNALGQAITNALLEVFDGLLEGAPAE' A
#
# COMPACT_ATOMS: atom_id res chain seq x y z
N MET A 1 4.23 -19.44 0.75
CA MET A 1 5.45 -18.71 0.37
C MET A 1 4.98 -17.35 -0.11
N LYS A 2 5.31 -16.27 0.60
CA LYS A 2 5.09 -14.92 0.11
C LYS A 2 6.23 -14.72 -0.90
N ASP A 3 5.92 -14.57 -2.19
CA ASP A 3 6.94 -14.21 -3.18
C ASP A 3 7.45 -12.82 -2.79
N MET A 4 8.65 -12.80 -2.19
CA MET A 4 9.28 -11.58 -1.72
C MET A 4 10.01 -10.96 -2.90
N ILE A 5 9.66 -9.72 -3.22
CA ILE A 5 10.36 -8.96 -4.26
C ILE A 5 11.60 -8.38 -3.60
N GLU A 6 12.78 -8.82 -4.04
CA GLU A 6 14.04 -8.23 -3.62
C GLU A 6 14.21 -6.85 -4.30
N VAL A 7 14.54 -5.84 -3.50
CA VAL A 7 14.76 -4.47 -3.95
C VAL A 7 16.19 -4.09 -3.59
N ASP A 8 17.10 -4.15 -4.55
CA ASP A 8 18.55 -4.02 -4.32
C ASP A 8 19.04 -2.58 -4.54
N ASN A 9 18.21 -1.73 -5.16
CA ASN A 9 18.55 -0.32 -5.37
C ASN A 9 17.33 0.61 -5.42
N ARG A 10 17.61 1.92 -5.36
CA ARG A 10 16.59 2.98 -5.40
C ARG A 10 15.73 2.94 -6.67
N GLY A 11 16.27 2.53 -7.80
CA GLY A 11 15.54 2.44 -9.07
C GLY A 11 14.48 1.34 -9.02
N GLU A 12 14.85 0.16 -8.54
CA GLU A 12 13.95 -0.97 -8.31
C GLU A 12 12.88 -0.64 -7.26
N TYR A 13 13.27 0.03 -6.17
CA TYR A 13 12.31 0.53 -5.19
C TYR A 13 11.28 1.46 -5.83
N GLY A 14 11.74 2.36 -6.71
CA GLY A 14 10.87 3.27 -7.44
C GLY A 14 9.84 2.54 -8.31
N LEU A 15 10.26 1.51 -9.05
CA LEU A 15 9.36 0.70 -9.86
C LEU A 15 8.36 -0.07 -9.01
N TRP A 16 8.84 -0.74 -7.95
CA TRP A 16 7.98 -1.44 -6.98
C TRP A 16 6.94 -0.49 -6.37
N ALA A 17 7.36 0.70 -5.94
CA ALA A 17 6.48 1.68 -5.32
C ALA A 17 5.38 2.17 -6.27
N ILE A 18 5.71 2.35 -7.56
CA ILE A 18 4.73 2.72 -8.59
C ILE A 18 3.70 1.59 -8.78
N GLU A 19 4.15 0.34 -8.82
CA GLU A 19 3.30 -0.82 -9.05
C GLU A 19 2.36 -1.07 -7.87
N VAL A 20 2.88 -0.98 -6.64
CA VAL A 20 2.09 -1.05 -5.42
C VAL A 20 1.10 0.11 -5.34
N ALA A 21 1.51 1.33 -5.68
CA ALA A 21 0.60 2.48 -5.69
C ALA A 21 -0.55 2.29 -6.70
N LYS A 22 -0.26 1.79 -7.90
CA LYS A 22 -1.31 1.47 -8.90
C LYS A 22 -2.29 0.42 -8.38
N GLN A 23 -1.78 -0.63 -7.72
CA GLN A 23 -2.63 -1.66 -7.14
C GLN A 23 -3.55 -1.10 -6.04
N ILE A 24 -2.98 -0.36 -5.08
CA ILE A 24 -3.76 0.27 -3.99
C ILE A 24 -4.83 1.20 -4.55
N VAL A 25 -4.50 2.03 -5.54
CA VAL A 25 -5.47 2.95 -6.16
C VAL A 25 -6.55 2.18 -6.93
N SER A 26 -6.19 1.12 -7.66
CA SER A 26 -7.15 0.31 -8.41
C SER A 26 -8.13 -0.41 -7.50
N GLU A 27 -7.66 -0.94 -6.38
CA GLU A 27 -8.50 -1.71 -5.45
C GLU A 27 -9.28 -0.77 -4.51
N GLN A 28 -8.57 0.04 -3.72
CA GLN A 28 -9.17 0.83 -2.65
C GLN A 28 -9.66 2.20 -3.12
N GLY A 29 -8.98 2.80 -4.10
CA GLY A 29 -9.34 4.12 -4.63
C GLY A 29 -10.65 4.10 -5.42
N PHE A 30 -10.91 3.02 -6.16
CA PHE A 30 -12.18 2.82 -6.86
C PHE A 30 -13.35 2.69 -5.87
N ASP A 31 -13.17 1.87 -4.82
CA ASP A 31 -14.19 1.67 -3.80
C ASP A 31 -14.52 2.96 -3.05
N LEU A 32 -13.51 3.77 -2.72
CA LEU A 32 -13.71 5.10 -2.15
C LEU A 32 -14.46 6.03 -3.11
N ALA A 33 -14.08 6.06 -4.39
CA ALA A 33 -14.77 6.89 -5.38
C ALA A 33 -16.23 6.49 -5.57
N LYS A 34 -16.51 5.18 -5.56
CA LYS A 34 -17.86 4.63 -5.62
C LYS A 34 -18.67 4.99 -4.37
N ALA A 35 -18.10 4.81 -3.18
CA ALA A 35 -18.73 5.19 -1.92
C ALA A 35 -19.05 6.69 -1.86
N ALA A 36 -18.14 7.54 -2.34
CA ALA A 36 -18.35 8.99 -2.40
C ALA A 36 -19.45 9.41 -3.39
N ARG A 37 -19.66 8.62 -4.45
CA ARG A 37 -20.66 8.92 -5.49
C ARG A 37 -22.05 8.41 -5.11
N ASP A 38 -22.13 7.15 -4.69
CA ASP A 38 -23.39 6.42 -4.58
C ASP A 38 -23.75 6.02 -3.14
N GLY A 39 -22.82 6.16 -2.19
CA GLY A 39 -22.96 5.76 -0.78
C GLY A 39 -23.27 6.92 0.17
N GLY A 40 -23.35 6.61 1.46
CA GLY A 40 -23.47 7.59 2.55
C GLY A 40 -22.16 7.84 3.29
N ASP A 41 -22.19 8.75 4.27
CA ASP A 41 -21.04 9.14 5.09
C ASP A 41 -20.30 7.94 5.71
N GLU A 42 -21.04 6.92 6.13
CA GLU A 42 -20.47 5.72 6.73
C GLU A 42 -19.73 4.86 5.69
N ASP A 43 -20.23 4.75 4.47
CA ASP A 43 -19.56 4.01 3.38
C ASP A 43 -18.25 4.71 3.00
N VAL A 44 -18.27 6.04 2.92
CA VAL A 44 -17.08 6.86 2.66
C VAL A 44 -16.06 6.69 3.79
N ARG A 45 -16.51 6.69 5.04
CA ARG A 45 -15.64 6.47 6.21
C ARG A 45 -14.97 5.10 6.16
N VAL A 46 -15.73 4.04 5.86
CA VAL A 46 -15.20 2.67 5.77
C VAL A 46 -14.19 2.56 4.63
N ALA A 47 -14.55 3.01 3.42
CA ALA A 47 -13.68 2.94 2.25
C ALA A 47 -12.41 3.79 2.42
N GLY A 48 -12.53 4.98 3.03
CA GLY A 48 -11.39 5.86 3.31
C GLY A 48 -10.41 5.24 4.29
N ASN A 49 -10.91 4.59 5.35
CA ASN A 49 -10.08 3.84 6.29
C ASN A 49 -9.37 2.65 5.61
N ALA A 50 -10.06 1.93 4.74
CA ALA A 50 -9.47 0.81 4.01
C ALA A 50 -8.32 1.27 3.10
N LEU A 51 -8.51 2.36 2.35
CA LEU A 51 -7.46 2.98 1.53
C LEU A 51 -6.26 3.42 2.40
N GLY A 52 -6.52 4.13 3.49
CA GLY A 52 -5.47 4.58 4.41
C GLY A 52 -4.68 3.41 4.99
N GLN A 53 -5.37 2.36 5.43
CA GLN A 53 -4.74 1.15 5.97
C GLN A 53 -3.87 0.43 4.94
N ALA A 54 -4.33 0.33 3.68
CA ALA A 54 -3.54 -0.27 2.60
C ALA A 54 -2.23 0.49 2.35
N ILE A 55 -2.28 1.83 2.36
CA ILE A 55 -1.08 2.68 2.24
C ILE A 55 -0.15 2.46 3.44
N THR A 56 -0.66 2.48 4.66
CA THR A 56 0.15 2.27 5.87
C THR A 56 0.81 0.90 5.85
N ASN A 57 0.08 -0.16 5.48
CA ASN A 57 0.63 -1.51 5.39
C ASN A 57 1.77 -1.60 4.38
N ALA A 58 1.63 -0.97 3.20
CA ALA A 58 2.70 -0.93 2.20
C ALA A 58 3.95 -0.23 2.72
N LEU A 59 3.80 0.88 3.46
CA LEU A 59 4.93 1.58 4.07
C LEU A 59 5.62 0.77 5.17
N LEU A 60 4.84 0.07 5.99
CA LEU A 60 5.38 -0.83 7.02
C LEU A 60 6.12 -2.01 6.40
N GLU A 61 5.63 -2.57 5.29
CA GLU A 61 6.33 -3.65 4.58
C GLU A 61 7.73 -3.20 4.10
N VAL A 62 7.85 -1.96 3.61
CA VAL A 62 9.17 -1.39 3.25
C VAL A 62 10.05 -1.24 4.48
N PHE A 63 9.49 -0.71 5.57
CA PHE A 63 10.24 -0.52 6.82
C PHE A 63 10.76 -1.85 7.37
N ASP A 64 9.91 -2.87 7.43
CA ASP A 64 10.26 -4.20 7.90
C ASP A 64 11.36 -4.82 7.01
N GLY A 65 11.23 -4.70 5.69
CA GLY A 65 12.26 -5.16 4.75
C GLY A 65 13.62 -4.46 4.93
N LEU A 66 13.63 -3.17 5.28
CA LEU A 66 14.86 -2.45 5.61
C LEU A 66 15.50 -2.93 6.92
N LEU A 67 14.69 -3.33 7.91
CA LEU A 67 15.19 -3.85 9.19
C LEU A 67 15.74 -5.27 9.09
N GLU A 68 15.18 -6.13 8.23
CA GLU A 68 15.67 -7.49 8.02
C GLU A 68 17.12 -7.54 7.50
N GLY A 69 17.57 -6.50 6.78
CA GLY A 69 18.94 -6.36 6.30
C GLY A 69 19.91 -5.67 7.28
N ALA A 70 19.43 -5.21 8.43
CA ALA A 70 20.27 -4.48 9.39
C ALA A 70 21.17 -5.46 10.17
N PRO A 71 22.48 -5.16 10.36
CA PRO A 71 23.33 -5.98 11.21
C PRO A 71 22.78 -5.95 12.65
N ALA A 72 22.68 -7.14 13.26
CA ALA A 72 22.36 -7.23 14.69
C ALA A 72 23.47 -6.55 15.50
N GLU A 73 23.09 -5.61 16.38
CA GLU A 73 24.02 -4.90 17.28
C GLU A 73 24.76 -5.85 18.23
#